data_AF-A0A3D8VFH4-F1
#
_entry.id   AF-A0A3D8VFH4-F1
#
_cell.length_a   1.000
_cell.length_b   1.000
_cell.length_c   1.000
_cell.angle_alpha   90.00
_cell.angle_beta   90.00
_cell.angle_gamma   90.00
#
_symmetry.space_group_name_H-M   'P 1'
#
loop_
_entity.id
_entity.type
_entity.pdbx_description
1 polymer ?
#
loop_
_entity_poly.entity_id
_entity_poly.type
_entity_poly.pdbx_seq_one_letter_code
_entity_poly.pdbx_strand_id
1 'polypeptide(L)'
;MVLADNESFLMPLDDAKNVHPDYPQGLLAQNLPPRTVCLMVGISEKGAVTVVHKAPASEYCATDAEPEFLAASETVAKTWKFDPALRCVFRNVEDKERANASCAGGKSVPQAVTLTYRIRFEQVNGQPKVHVIGG
;
A
#
# COMPACT_ATOMS: atom_id res chain seq x y z
N MET A 1 16.08 5.28 -5.45
CA MET A 1 17.08 4.19 -5.57
C MET A 1 17.42 4.05 -7.04
N VAL A 2 18.68 3.85 -7.39
CA VAL A 2 19.10 3.51 -8.76
C VAL A 2 19.59 2.06 -8.70
N LEU A 3 19.06 1.21 -9.58
CA LEU A 3 19.43 -0.21 -9.66
C LEU A 3 20.57 -0.40 -10.65
N ALA A 4 21.46 -1.35 -10.38
CA ALA A 4 22.42 -1.81 -11.37
C ALA A 4 21.76 -2.73 -12.41
N ASP A 5 22.42 -2.98 -13.54
CA ASP A 5 21.87 -3.78 -14.65
C ASP A 5 21.53 -5.22 -14.24
N ASN A 6 22.30 -5.79 -13.32
CA ASN A 6 22.10 -7.11 -12.71
C ASN A 6 21.21 -7.07 -11.46
N GLU A 7 20.45 -6.01 -11.24
CA GLU A 7 19.54 -5.88 -10.10
C GLU A 7 18.10 -5.71 -10.55
N SER A 8 17.18 -6.19 -9.73
CA SER A 8 15.74 -5.93 -9.84
C SER A 8 15.18 -5.53 -8.49
N PHE A 9 13.98 -4.95 -8.53
CA PHE A 9 13.23 -4.61 -7.34
C PHE A 9 11.87 -5.31 -7.37
N LEU A 10 11.54 -5.98 -6.27
CA LEU A 10 10.23 -6.56 -6.04
C LEU A 10 9.50 -5.69 -5.02
N MET A 11 8.29 -5.28 -5.41
CA MET A 11 7.35 -4.57 -4.54
C MET A 11 7.03 -5.44 -3.32
N PRO A 12 6.73 -4.82 -2.16
CA PRO A 12 6.22 -5.57 -1.02
C PRO A 12 4.85 -6.16 -1.39
N LEU A 13 4.51 -7.28 -0.78
CA LEU A 13 3.21 -7.92 -0.96
C LEU A 13 2.39 -7.78 0.31
N ASP A 14 1.12 -7.38 0.17
CA ASP A 14 0.19 -7.27 1.29
C ASP A 14 -0.09 -8.65 1.90
N ASP A 15 -0.10 -8.76 3.24
CA ASP A 15 -0.64 -9.97 3.91
C ASP A 15 -2.15 -10.06 3.64
N ALA A 16 -2.63 -11.21 3.17
CA ALA A 16 -4.04 -11.45 2.90
C ALA A 16 -4.96 -11.28 4.13
N LYS A 17 -4.39 -11.25 5.34
CA LYS A 17 -5.09 -11.01 6.60
C LYS A 17 -5.19 -9.53 6.97
N ASN A 18 -4.62 -8.63 6.18
CA ASN A 18 -4.76 -7.19 6.39
C ASN A 18 -6.23 -6.81 6.29
N VAL A 19 -6.77 -6.28 7.39
CA VAL A 19 -8.15 -5.80 7.43
C VAL A 19 -8.25 -4.46 6.71
N HIS A 20 -9.39 -4.19 6.09
CA HIS A 20 -9.67 -2.89 5.47
C HIS A 20 -10.36 -1.96 6.49
N PRO A 21 -10.23 -0.63 6.35
CA PRO A 21 -10.97 0.28 7.21
C PRO A 21 -12.48 0.14 6.97
N ASP A 22 -13.25 0.20 8.06
CA ASP A 22 -14.71 0.26 7.98
C ASP A 22 -15.17 1.67 7.58
N TYR A 23 -16.34 1.73 6.96
CA TYR A 23 -17.02 3.01 6.75
C TYR A 23 -17.46 3.57 8.12
N PRO A 24 -17.10 4.82 8.47
CA PRO A 24 -17.45 5.40 9.77
C PRO A 24 -18.97 5.41 10.02
N GLN A 25 -19.43 4.74 11.08
CA GLN A 25 -20.87 4.55 11.34
C GLN A 25 -21.65 5.86 11.46
N GLY A 26 -21.04 6.90 12.06
CA GLY A 26 -21.65 8.24 12.19
C GLY A 26 -21.87 8.97 10.86
N LEU A 27 -21.19 8.54 9.79
CA LEU A 27 -21.32 9.12 8.45
C LEU A 27 -22.18 8.25 7.52
N LEU A 28 -22.56 7.04 7.95
CA LEU A 28 -23.28 6.10 7.09
C LEU A 28 -24.67 6.63 6.72
N ALA A 29 -25.42 7.15 7.69
CA ALA A 29 -26.77 7.69 7.49
C ALA A 29 -26.82 8.92 6.57
N GLN A 30 -25.67 9.56 6.31
CA GLN A 30 -25.59 10.77 5.49
C GLN A 30 -25.57 10.47 3.98
N ASN A 31 -25.42 9.20 3.59
CA ASN A 31 -25.40 8.75 2.18
C ASN A 31 -24.49 9.61 1.30
N LEU A 32 -23.26 9.86 1.78
CA LEU A 32 -22.29 10.72 1.13
C LEU A 32 -21.90 10.18 -0.26
N PRO A 33 -21.56 11.05 -1.23
CA PRO A 33 -20.90 10.61 -2.45
C PRO A 33 -19.60 9.86 -2.12
N PRO A 34 -19.05 9.05 -3.06
CA PRO A 34 -17.81 8.33 -2.83
C PRO A 34 -16.70 9.23 -2.29
N ARG A 35 -16.07 8.79 -1.19
CA ARG A 35 -14.97 9.49 -0.53
C ARG A 35 -13.67 8.80 -0.81
N THR A 36 -12.61 9.58 -0.96
CA THR A 36 -11.27 9.06 -1.22
C THR A 36 -10.32 9.55 -0.14
N VAL A 37 -9.60 8.61 0.48
CA VAL A 37 -8.49 8.89 1.39
C VAL A 37 -7.21 8.40 0.74
N CYS A 38 -6.18 9.24 0.75
CA CYS A 38 -4.84 8.90 0.28
C CYS A 38 -3.91 8.79 1.47
N LEU A 39 -3.25 7.65 1.63
CA LEU A 39 -2.30 7.41 2.71
C LEU A 39 -0.91 7.17 2.16
N MET A 40 0.09 7.72 2.85
CA MET A 40 1.48 7.32 2.70
C MET A 40 1.81 6.33 3.80
N VAL A 41 2.23 5.13 3.42
CA VAL A 41 2.50 4.00 4.33
C VAL A 41 3.96 3.61 4.19
N GLY A 42 4.74 3.84 5.25
CA GLY A 42 6.12 3.38 5.33
C GLY A 42 6.19 1.95 5.84
N ILE A 43 6.97 1.12 5.15
CA ILE A 43 7.14 -0.31 5.43
C ILE A 43 8.63 -0.57 5.65
N SER A 44 8.95 -1.23 6.76
CA SER A 44 10.32 -1.61 7.11
C SER A 44 10.84 -2.80 6.30
N GLU A 45 12.14 -3.05 6.39
CA GLU A 45 12.81 -4.26 5.86
C GLU A 45 12.26 -5.58 6.44
N LYS A 46 11.48 -5.51 7.51
CA LYS A 46 10.80 -6.67 8.13
C LYS A 46 9.32 -6.78 7.70
N GLY A 47 8.85 -5.90 6.82
CA GLY A 47 7.46 -5.88 6.38
C GLY A 47 6.48 -5.29 7.41
N ALA A 48 6.98 -4.69 8.49
CA ALA A 48 6.13 -3.99 9.46
C ALA A 48 5.93 -2.53 9.04
N VAL A 49 4.70 -2.03 9.19
CA VAL A 49 4.37 -0.62 9.00
C VAL A 49 5.06 0.22 10.07
N THR A 50 5.77 1.28 9.65
CA THR A 50 6.53 2.17 10.52
C THR A 50 5.92 3.57 10.61
N VAL A 51 5.25 4.02 9.55
CA VAL A 51 4.60 5.32 9.50
C VAL A 51 3.35 5.24 8.64
N VAL A 52 2.29 5.95 9.07
CA VAL A 52 1.07 6.16 8.30
C VAL A 52 0.64 7.61 8.48
N HIS A 53 0.39 8.31 7.39
CA HIS A 53 -0.20 9.65 7.39
C HIS A 53 -0.87 9.94 6.06
N LYS A 54 -1.70 10.99 6.01
CA LYS A 54 -2.26 11.53 4.78
C LYS A 54 -1.17 11.80 3.72
N ALA A 55 -1.31 11.20 2.54
CA ALA A 55 -0.42 11.45 1.42
C ALA A 55 -0.60 12.90 0.88
N PRO A 56 0.47 13.54 0.38
CA PRO A 56 0.36 14.76 -0.39
C PRO A 56 -0.58 14.58 -1.59
N ALA A 57 -1.33 15.62 -1.94
CA ALA A 57 -2.19 15.57 -3.11
C ALA A 57 -1.36 15.43 -4.39
N SER A 58 -1.80 14.55 -5.28
CA SER A 58 -1.23 14.35 -6.63
C SER A 58 -2.35 14.18 -7.66
N GLU A 59 -1.98 14.13 -8.94
CA GLU A 59 -2.93 13.86 -10.03
C GLU A 59 -3.62 12.49 -9.90
N TYR A 60 -2.97 11.52 -9.23
CA TYR A 60 -3.46 10.15 -9.09
C TYR A 60 -4.22 9.91 -7.78
N CYS A 61 -4.02 10.78 -6.78
CA CYS A 61 -4.65 10.66 -5.49
C CYS A 61 -4.81 12.02 -4.79
N ALA A 62 -6.06 12.43 -4.57
CA ALA A 62 -6.40 13.56 -3.71
C ALA A 62 -7.34 13.06 -2.61
N THR A 63 -7.03 13.40 -1.36
CA THR A 63 -7.94 13.13 -0.24
C THR A 63 -9.08 14.15 -0.27
N ASP A 64 -10.27 13.67 -0.56
CA ASP A 64 -11.53 14.41 -0.50
C ASP A 64 -12.49 13.59 0.39
N ALA A 65 -12.27 13.72 1.69
CA ALA A 65 -12.98 12.97 2.71
C ALA A 65 -12.95 13.71 4.04
N GLU A 66 -14.02 13.53 4.79
CA GLU A 66 -14.17 14.00 6.15
C GLU A 66 -13.09 13.37 7.07
N PRO A 67 -12.65 14.05 8.15
CA PRO A 67 -11.56 13.58 9.01
C PRO A 67 -11.74 12.17 9.57
N GLU A 68 -12.99 11.73 9.77
CA GLU A 68 -13.33 10.41 10.28
C GLU A 68 -12.91 9.29 9.32
N PHE A 69 -13.01 9.50 7.99
CA PHE A 69 -12.51 8.53 7.01
C PHE A 69 -10.99 8.42 7.05
N LEU A 70 -10.30 9.56 7.19
CA LEU A 70 -8.84 9.57 7.34
C LEU A 70 -8.43 8.84 8.61
N ALA A 71 -9.05 9.15 9.74
CA ALA A 71 -8.75 8.52 11.03
C ALA A 71 -9.00 7.01 11.02
N ALA A 72 -10.11 6.55 10.43
CA ALA A 72 -10.41 5.12 10.27
C ALA A 72 -9.35 4.43 9.42
N SER A 73 -8.97 5.06 8.30
CA SER A 73 -7.95 4.54 7.38
C SER A 73 -6.58 4.44 8.04
N GLU A 74 -6.14 5.50 8.72
CA GLU A 74 -4.83 5.53 9.39
C GLU A 74 -4.74 4.50 10.53
N THR A 75 -5.83 4.34 11.29
CA THR A 75 -5.88 3.39 12.41
C THR A 75 -5.68 1.96 11.92
N VAL A 76 -6.39 1.57 10.87
CA VAL A 76 -6.30 0.22 10.31
C VAL A 76 -4.96 0.01 9.59
N ALA A 77 -4.52 0.95 8.78
CA ALA A 77 -3.26 0.81 8.03
C ALA A 77 -2.03 0.64 8.94
N LYS A 78 -2.04 1.18 10.16
CA LYS A 78 -0.98 0.95 11.17
C LYS A 78 -0.84 -0.52 11.59
N THR A 79 -1.88 -1.33 11.38
CA THR A 79 -1.90 -2.75 11.74
C THR A 79 -1.48 -3.67 10.61
N TRP A 80 -1.34 -3.14 9.40
CA TRP A 80 -0.98 -3.94 8.22
C TRP A 80 0.40 -4.55 8.32
N LYS A 81 0.54 -5.69 7.64
CA LYS A 81 1.78 -6.43 7.49
C LYS A 81 2.03 -6.79 6.04
N PHE A 82 3.30 -6.95 5.73
CA PHE A 82 3.77 -7.14 4.38
C PHE A 82 4.85 -8.22 4.34
N ASP A 83 4.95 -8.92 3.22
CA ASP A 83 6.25 -9.42 2.80
C ASP A 83 7.10 -8.20 2.37
N PRO A 84 8.34 -8.06 2.87
CA PRO A 84 9.13 -6.88 2.62
C PRO A 84 9.45 -6.72 1.14
N ALA A 85 9.63 -5.47 0.71
CA ALA A 85 10.19 -5.20 -0.59
C ALA A 85 11.61 -5.76 -0.69
N LEU A 86 12.00 -6.25 -1.86
CA LEU A 86 13.31 -6.88 -2.06
C LEU A 86 14.06 -6.21 -3.19
N ARG A 87 15.34 -5.91 -2.94
CA ARG A 87 16.33 -5.70 -4.01
C ARG A 87 16.99 -7.05 -4.30
N CYS A 88 16.76 -7.59 -5.48
CA CYS A 88 17.38 -8.83 -5.93
C CYS A 88 18.71 -8.50 -6.61
N VAL A 89 19.80 -9.11 -6.15
CA VAL A 89 21.13 -8.95 -6.76
C VAL A 89 21.53 -10.25 -7.45
N PHE A 90 21.63 -10.23 -8.76
CA PHE A 90 22.00 -11.39 -9.57
C PHE A 90 23.48 -11.36 -9.91
N ARG A 91 24.05 -12.50 -10.30
CA ARG A 91 25.47 -12.57 -10.67
C ARG A 91 25.74 -11.82 -11.98
N ASN A 92 24.82 -11.87 -12.93
CA ASN A 92 24.87 -11.18 -14.21
C ASN A 92 23.45 -10.86 -14.72
N VAL A 93 23.37 -10.20 -15.88
CA VAL A 93 22.11 -9.77 -16.49
C VAL A 93 21.29 -10.97 -16.96
N GLU A 94 21.93 -12.01 -17.48
CA GLU A 94 21.25 -13.21 -17.97
C GLU A 94 20.55 -13.98 -16.84
N ASP A 95 21.14 -14.02 -15.65
CA ASP A 95 20.54 -14.59 -14.44
C ASP A 95 19.30 -13.79 -14.01
N LYS A 96 19.36 -12.46 -14.10
CA LYS A 96 18.21 -11.57 -13.82
C LYS A 96 17.06 -11.80 -14.81
N GLU A 97 17.36 -11.88 -16.10
CA GLU A 97 16.34 -12.08 -17.14
C GLU A 97 15.61 -13.41 -16.97
N ARG A 98 16.32 -14.47 -16.57
CA ARG A 98 15.73 -15.78 -16.26
C ARG A 98 14.82 -15.77 -15.04
N ALA A 99 15.07 -14.90 -14.06
CA ALA A 99 14.35 -14.89 -12.79
C ALA A 99 12.90 -14.36 -12.91
N ASN A 100 12.55 -13.70 -14.01
CA ASN A 100 11.20 -13.29 -14.41
C ASN A 100 10.30 -12.81 -13.24
N ALA A 101 10.51 -11.57 -12.78
CA ALA A 101 9.78 -10.95 -11.68
C ALA A 101 9.87 -11.69 -10.33
N SER A 102 10.99 -12.38 -10.07
CA SER A 102 11.34 -12.96 -8.76
C SER A 102 12.81 -12.70 -8.41
N CYS A 103 13.21 -13.02 -7.17
CA CYS A 103 14.63 -13.04 -6.77
C CYS A 103 15.28 -14.43 -6.96
N ALA A 104 14.63 -15.38 -7.66
CA ALA A 104 15.15 -16.74 -7.78
C ALA A 104 16.54 -16.75 -8.44
N GLY A 105 17.52 -17.42 -7.81
CA GLY A 105 18.90 -17.45 -8.29
C GLY A 105 19.74 -16.20 -7.98
N GLY A 106 19.13 -15.18 -7.35
CA GLY A 106 19.81 -13.99 -6.86
C GLY A 106 19.86 -13.93 -5.33
N LYS A 107 20.60 -12.95 -4.80
CA LYS A 107 20.56 -12.60 -3.37
C LYS A 107 19.42 -11.62 -3.11
N SER A 108 18.48 -12.00 -2.26
CA SER A 108 17.42 -11.10 -1.78
C SER A 108 17.93 -10.20 -0.66
N VAL A 109 17.81 -8.88 -0.85
CA VAL A 109 18.14 -7.88 0.15
C VAL A 109 16.87 -7.11 0.50
N PRO A 110 16.29 -7.29 1.71
CA PRO A 110 15.11 -6.54 2.12
C PRO A 110 15.34 -5.04 2.10
N GLN A 111 14.34 -4.27 1.70
CA GLN A 111 14.40 -2.81 1.60
C GLN A 111 13.22 -2.19 2.34
N ALA A 112 13.48 -1.11 3.07
CA ALA A 112 12.42 -0.24 3.56
C ALA A 112 11.88 0.62 2.41
N VAL A 113 10.57 0.78 2.35
CA VAL A 113 9.88 1.50 1.27
C VAL A 113 8.77 2.37 1.82
N THR A 114 8.23 3.23 0.98
CA THR A 114 7.03 4.01 1.29
C THR A 114 6.12 3.95 0.08
N LEU A 115 4.88 3.50 0.31
CA LEU A 115 3.86 3.33 -0.72
C LEU A 115 2.74 4.35 -0.53
N THR A 116 2.06 4.67 -1.62
CA THR A 116 0.83 5.47 -1.57
C THR A 116 -0.37 4.57 -1.78
N TYR A 117 -1.32 4.61 -0.85
CA TYR A 117 -2.58 3.89 -0.93
C TYR A 117 -3.72 4.86 -1.20
N ARG A 118 -4.64 4.44 -2.06
CA ARG A 118 -5.92 5.11 -2.28
C ARG A 118 -7.03 4.24 -1.73
N ILE A 119 -7.78 4.76 -0.77
CA ILE A 119 -8.89 4.06 -0.14
C ILE A 119 -10.17 4.77 -0.55
N ARG A 120 -11.03 4.07 -1.28
CA ARG A 120 -12.32 4.57 -1.75
C ARG A 120 -13.44 4.00 -0.90
N PHE A 121 -14.17 4.88 -0.24
CA PHE A 121 -15.38 4.57 0.52
C PHE A 121 -16.59 4.93 -0.34
N GLU A 122 -17.53 4.03 -0.48
CA GLU A 122 -18.79 4.28 -1.16
C GLU A 122 -19.95 3.56 -0.47
N GLN A 123 -21.17 3.95 -0.81
CA GLN A 123 -22.38 3.24 -0.39
C GLN A 123 -23.10 2.71 -1.62
N VAL A 124 -23.53 1.45 -1.58
CA VAL A 124 -24.36 0.84 -2.61
C VAL A 124 -25.63 0.33 -1.93
N ASN A 125 -26.78 0.92 -2.26
CA ASN A 125 -28.07 0.65 -1.61
C ASN A 125 -28.01 0.85 -0.08
N GLY A 126 -27.31 1.89 0.37
CA GLY A 126 -27.12 2.19 1.80
C GLY A 126 -26.16 1.24 2.54
N GLN A 127 -25.55 0.28 1.84
CA GLN A 127 -24.54 -0.62 2.41
C GLN A 127 -23.14 -0.09 2.10
N PRO A 128 -22.25 0.00 3.10
CA PRO A 128 -20.89 0.48 2.89
C PRO A 128 -20.08 -0.49 2.04
N LYS A 129 -19.25 0.06 1.15
CA LYS A 129 -18.22 -0.65 0.39
C LYS A 129 -16.91 0.11 0.49
N VAL A 130 -15.83 -0.60 0.74
CA VAL A 130 -14.49 -0.03 0.89
C VAL A 130 -13.52 -0.75 -0.03
N HIS A 131 -12.85 0.03 -0.87
CA HIS A 131 -11.86 -0.45 -1.82
C HIS A 131 -10.51 0.14 -1.46
N VAL A 132 -9.59 -0.71 -1.01
CA VAL A 132 -8.19 -0.36 -0.82
C VAL A 132 -7.46 -0.64 -2.13
N ILE A 133 -6.87 0.39 -2.72
CA ILE A 133 -6.10 0.32 -3.95
C ILE A 133 -4.68 0.75 -3.59
N GLY A 134 -3.80 -0.24 -3.46
CA GLY A 134 -2.37 -0.05 -3.19
C GLY A 134 -1.53 -0.20 -4.46
N GLY A 135 -0.40 0.49 -4.51
CA GLY A 135 0.59 0.42 -5.58
C GLY A 135 1.70 1.42 -5.38
#